data_AF-A0A662VEU1-F1
#
_entry.id   AF-A0A662VEU1-F1
#
_cell.length_a   1.000
_cell.length_b   1.000
_cell.length_c   1.000
_cell.angle_alpha   90.00
_cell.angle_beta   90.00
_cell.angle_gamma   90.00
#
_symmetry.space_group_name_H-M   'P 1'
#
loop_
_entity.id
_entity.type
_entity.pdbx_description
1 polymer ?
#
loop_
_entity_poly.entity_id
_entity_poly.type
_entity_poly.pdbx_seq_one_letter_code
_entity_poly.pdbx_strand_id
1 'polypeptide(L)'
;FEITKDKELTPRGDCIIGVSANKALKDFNEKFKDFVRDDKVRIYIILLTENGAIDMVKAWGSKALTYDDTTKVIVRRSNYVAGSTAAVKSDKAAKDLSRELIQDLKRGVKGLALFIALKTS
;
A
#
# COMPACT_ATOMS: atom_id res chain seq x y z
N PHE A 1 -3.16 -3.88 -4.03
CA PHE A 1 -4.26 -3.68 -3.07
C PHE A 1 -4.44 -2.19 -2.83
N GLU A 2 -5.54 -1.80 -2.20
CA GLU A 2 -5.89 -0.41 -1.88
C GLU A 2 -6.09 -0.25 -0.37
N ILE A 3 -5.58 0.86 0.18
CA ILE A 3 -5.88 1.38 1.51
C ILE A 3 -6.48 2.77 1.29
N THR A 4 -7.59 3.08 1.97
CA THR A 4 -8.31 4.33 1.78
C THR A 4 -8.70 5.00 3.10
N LYS A 5 -8.79 6.34 3.10
CA LYS A 5 -9.41 7.13 4.17
C LYS A 5 -10.94 7.05 4.16
N ASP A 6 -11.55 6.60 3.06
CA ASP A 6 -12.99 6.40 2.98
C ASP A 6 -13.46 5.41 4.06
N LYS A 7 -14.68 5.62 4.58
CA LYS A 7 -15.20 4.83 5.71
C LYS A 7 -15.78 3.47 5.30
N GLU A 8 -16.22 3.34 4.05
CA GLU A 8 -16.98 2.18 3.59
C GLU A 8 -16.33 1.51 2.39
N LEU A 9 -16.45 0.19 2.35
CA LEU A 9 -16.11 -0.62 1.19
C LEU A 9 -17.26 -0.47 0.18
N THR A 10 -16.98 0.08 -0.99
CA THR A 10 -17.97 -0.01 -2.08
C THR A 10 -18.12 -1.48 -2.52
N PRO A 11 -19.32 -1.93 -2.95
CA PRO A 11 -19.58 -3.35 -3.27
C PRO A 11 -18.67 -3.98 -4.33
N ARG A 12 -17.95 -3.17 -5.10
CA ARG A 12 -16.99 -3.61 -6.14
C ARG A 12 -15.54 -3.69 -5.64
N GLY A 13 -15.28 -3.40 -4.37
CA GLY A 13 -13.94 -3.30 -3.78
C GLY A 13 -13.31 -4.65 -3.41
N ASP A 14 -13.07 -5.53 -4.38
CA ASP A 14 -12.33 -6.78 -4.18
C ASP A 14 -10.83 -6.57 -3.86
N CYS A 15 -10.33 -5.35 -4.10
CA CYS A 15 -8.93 -4.99 -3.94
C CYS A 15 -8.62 -4.11 -2.71
N ILE A 16 -9.64 -3.64 -1.98
CA ILE A 16 -9.49 -2.81 -0.78
C ILE A 16 -9.25 -3.72 0.43
N ILE A 17 -8.19 -3.43 1.19
CA ILE A 17 -7.80 -4.21 2.37
C ILE A 17 -7.91 -3.40 3.67
N GLY A 18 -8.07 -2.07 3.57
CA GLY A 18 -8.18 -1.19 4.72
C GLY A 18 -8.97 0.07 4.40
N VAL A 19 -9.84 0.45 5.31
CA VAL A 19 -10.69 1.65 5.27
C VAL A 19 -10.42 2.50 6.50
N SER A 20 -10.93 3.75 6.52
CA SER A 20 -10.73 4.69 7.63
C SER A 20 -9.25 4.90 8.00
N ALA A 21 -8.36 4.84 7.01
CA ALA A 21 -6.94 5.09 7.22
C ALA A 21 -6.69 6.52 7.74
N ASN A 22 -5.71 6.68 8.61
CA ASN A 22 -5.31 8.00 9.10
C ASN A 22 -4.35 8.74 8.14
N LYS A 23 -3.89 8.07 7.07
CA LYS A 23 -2.94 8.60 6.08
C LYS A 23 -3.31 8.15 4.67
N ALA A 24 -3.06 9.02 3.71
CA ALA A 24 -3.04 8.76 2.27
C ALA A 24 -1.66 9.11 1.70
N LEU A 25 -1.46 9.01 0.39
CA LEU A 25 -0.15 9.29 -0.23
C LEU A 25 0.40 10.67 0.11
N LYS A 26 -0.45 11.70 0.11
CA LYS A 26 -0.05 13.06 0.46
C LYS A 26 0.57 13.17 1.86
N ASP A 27 0.23 12.28 2.78
CA ASP A 27 0.69 12.32 4.17
C ASP A 27 2.03 11.58 4.40
N PHE A 28 2.61 10.98 3.35
CA PHE A 28 3.93 10.37 3.44
C PHE A 28 5.01 11.44 3.64
N ASN A 29 6.13 11.05 4.25
CA ASN A 29 7.28 11.94 4.42
C ASN A 29 7.85 12.37 3.07
N GLU A 30 8.15 13.66 2.87
CA GLU A 30 8.72 14.20 1.62
C GLU A 30 10.01 13.48 1.18
N LYS A 31 10.93 13.19 2.12
CA LYS A 31 12.15 12.41 1.82
C LYS A 31 11.83 11.03 1.27
N PHE A 32 10.78 10.39 1.79
CA PHE A 32 10.35 9.09 1.27
C PHE A 32 9.79 9.25 -0.15
N LYS A 33 8.93 10.24 -0.37
CA LYS A 33 8.33 10.52 -1.69
C LYS A 33 9.40 10.78 -2.74
N ASP A 34 10.40 11.60 -2.43
CA ASP A 34 11.51 11.89 -3.35
C ASP A 34 12.35 10.64 -3.62
N PHE A 35 12.61 9.84 -2.58
CA PHE A 35 13.43 8.64 -2.70
C PHE A 35 12.79 7.56 -3.57
N VAL A 36 11.48 7.36 -3.50
CA VAL A 36 10.77 6.31 -4.27
C VAL A 36 10.42 6.71 -5.70
N ARG A 37 10.66 7.96 -6.10
CA ARG A 37 10.52 8.43 -7.50
C ARG A 37 11.71 7.99 -8.38
N ASP A 38 12.09 6.73 -8.26
CA ASP A 38 13.21 6.10 -8.96
C ASP A 38 12.84 4.65 -9.26
N ASP A 39 12.97 4.24 -10.53
CA ASP A 39 12.64 2.89 -10.99
C ASP A 39 13.60 1.81 -10.43
N LYS A 40 14.72 2.22 -9.81
CA LYS A 40 15.69 1.33 -9.15
C LYS A 40 15.46 1.17 -7.66
N VAL A 41 14.46 1.83 -7.08
CA VAL A 41 14.18 1.73 -5.64
C VAL A 41 13.21 0.59 -5.38
N ARG A 42 13.58 -0.30 -4.45
CA ARG A 42 12.68 -1.33 -3.93
C ARG A 42 11.88 -0.78 -2.76
N ILE A 43 10.60 -1.12 -2.72
CA ILE A 43 9.70 -0.80 -1.63
C ILE A 43 9.25 -2.11 -0.99
N TYR A 44 9.49 -2.23 0.31
CA TYR A 44 9.00 -3.30 1.16
C TYR A 44 7.83 -2.75 1.96
N ILE A 45 6.68 -3.41 1.83
CA ILE A 45 5.44 -2.99 2.48
C ILE A 45 5.08 -4.08 3.47
N ILE A 46 5.08 -3.74 4.75
CA ILE A 46 4.77 -4.65 5.85
C ILE A 46 3.38 -4.29 6.36
N LEU A 47 2.47 -5.27 6.32
CA LEU A 47 1.11 -5.17 6.81
C LEU A 47 1.02 -5.97 8.12
N LEU A 48 0.48 -5.36 9.16
CA LEU A 48 0.38 -5.93 10.51
C LEU A 48 -1.02 -5.68 11.07
N THR A 49 -1.55 -6.60 11.87
CA THR A 49 -2.75 -6.38 12.70
C THR A 49 -2.38 -6.39 14.18
N GLU A 50 -3.23 -5.79 15.03
CA GLU A 50 -3.04 -5.82 16.50
C GLU A 50 -3.03 -7.24 17.08
N ASN A 51 -3.63 -8.22 16.38
CA ASN A 51 -3.60 -9.63 16.77
C ASN A 51 -2.30 -10.35 16.37
N GLY A 52 -1.37 -9.67 15.67
CA GLY A 52 -0.07 -10.22 15.29
C GLY A 52 -0.01 -10.85 13.90
N ALA A 53 -1.09 -10.84 13.12
CA ALA A 53 -1.03 -11.30 11.73
C ALA A 53 -0.15 -10.34 10.92
N ILE A 54 0.78 -10.92 10.14
CA ILE A 54 1.76 -10.17 9.35
C ILE A 54 1.75 -10.65 7.90
N ASP A 55 1.95 -9.72 6.97
CA ASP A 55 2.38 -10.04 5.62
C ASP A 55 3.37 -9.01 5.08
N MET A 56 4.30 -9.45 4.24
CA MET A 56 5.27 -8.60 3.55
C MET A 56 5.06 -8.68 2.04
N VAL A 57 5.05 -7.50 1.42
CA VAL A 57 4.89 -7.29 0.00
C VAL A 57 6.14 -6.58 -0.53
N LYS A 58 6.67 -7.06 -1.65
CA LYS A 58 7.81 -6.44 -2.34
C LYS A 58 7.28 -5.75 -3.58
N ALA A 59 7.72 -4.52 -3.80
CA ALA A 59 7.32 -3.70 -4.94
C ALA A 59 8.47 -2.76 -5.34
N TRP A 60 8.21 -1.93 -6.33
CA TRP A 60 9.17 -1.00 -6.89
C TRP A 60 8.63 0.43 -6.85
N GLY A 61 9.54 1.38 -6.67
CA GLY A 61 9.34 2.78 -6.97
C GLY A 61 9.20 3.00 -8.47
N SER A 62 8.90 4.24 -8.86
CA SER A 62 8.95 4.66 -10.24
C SER A 62 9.06 6.17 -10.36
N LYS A 63 9.76 6.64 -11.39
CA LYS A 63 9.87 8.08 -11.72
C LYS A 63 8.51 8.75 -11.97
N ALA A 64 7.49 7.97 -12.34
CA ALA A 64 6.15 8.48 -12.60
C ALA A 64 5.29 8.67 -11.34
N LEU A 65 5.74 8.23 -10.16
CA LEU A 65 4.94 8.33 -8.93
C LEU A 65 4.80 9.79 -8.47
N THR A 66 3.57 10.22 -8.21
CA THR A 66 3.26 11.63 -7.85
C THR A 66 3.16 11.85 -6.34
N TYR A 67 2.55 10.91 -5.60
CA TYR A 67 2.31 10.99 -4.15
C TYR A 67 1.46 12.18 -3.67
N ASP A 68 0.47 12.56 -4.47
CA ASP A 68 -0.40 13.72 -4.28
C ASP A 68 -1.83 13.36 -3.85
N ASP A 69 -2.24 12.09 -3.99
CA ASP A 69 -3.58 11.64 -3.60
C ASP A 69 -3.86 11.83 -2.09
N THR A 70 -5.00 12.43 -1.78
CA THR A 70 -5.41 12.81 -0.43
C THR A 70 -6.21 11.72 0.30
N THR A 71 -6.60 10.67 -0.41
CA THR A 71 -7.59 9.69 0.05
C THR A 71 -7.07 8.26 -0.01
N LYS A 72 -6.29 7.90 -1.03
CA LYS A 72 -5.97 6.50 -1.37
C LYS A 72 -4.48 6.23 -1.37
N VAL A 73 -4.13 4.96 -1.14
CA VAL A 73 -2.80 4.37 -1.30
C VAL A 73 -2.97 3.05 -2.05
N ILE A 74 -2.52 2.99 -3.30
CA ILE A 74 -2.68 1.80 -4.17
C ILE A 74 -1.32 1.20 -4.49
N VAL A 75 -1.19 -0.10 -4.23
CA VAL A 75 -0.02 -0.92 -4.58
C VAL A 75 -0.40 -1.82 -5.75
N ARG A 76 0.29 -1.66 -6.88
CA ARG A 76 -0.06 -2.30 -8.15
C ARG A 76 0.88 -3.44 -8.49
N ARG A 77 0.31 -4.52 -9.02
CA ARG A 77 1.08 -5.64 -9.62
C ARG A 77 1.64 -5.25 -11.00
N SER A 78 0.89 -4.44 -11.75
CA SER A 78 1.34 -3.86 -13.03
C SER A 78 2.36 -2.74 -12.84
N ASN A 79 2.89 -2.23 -13.95
CA ASN A 79 3.70 -1.01 -14.02
C ASN A 79 2.87 0.28 -14.24
N TYR A 80 1.55 0.18 -14.43
CA TYR A 80 0.68 1.35 -14.58
C TYR A 80 0.72 2.27 -13.35
N VAL A 81 0.76 3.58 -13.58
CA VAL A 81 0.77 4.61 -12.55
C VAL A 81 -0.41 5.56 -12.75
N ALA A 82 -1.10 5.84 -11.65
CA ALA A 82 -2.09 6.91 -11.49
C ALA A 82 -1.79 7.67 -10.19
N GLY A 83 -2.42 8.82 -9.96
CA GLY A 83 -2.15 9.68 -8.78
C GLY A 83 -2.20 8.97 -7.42
N SER A 84 -3.06 7.95 -7.30
CA SER A 84 -3.21 7.11 -6.10
C SER A 84 -2.18 5.98 -5.96
N THR A 85 -1.21 5.87 -6.86
CA THR A 85 -0.25 4.75 -6.89
C THR A 85 0.94 5.01 -5.98
N ALA A 86 1.14 4.12 -5.01
CA ALA A 86 2.26 4.13 -4.05
C ALA A 86 3.44 3.30 -4.54
N ALA A 87 3.18 2.20 -5.25
CA ALA A 87 4.21 1.29 -5.70
C ALA A 87 3.69 0.46 -6.88
N VAL A 88 4.62 0.03 -7.73
CA VAL A 88 4.35 -0.77 -8.92
C VAL A 88 5.11 -2.09 -8.90
N LYS A 89 4.80 -2.99 -9.83
CA LYS A 89 5.48 -4.29 -9.97
C LYS A 89 5.51 -5.09 -8.66
N SER A 90 4.43 -5.02 -7.90
CA SER A 90 4.29 -5.74 -6.64
C SER A 90 4.23 -7.25 -6.85
N ASP A 91 4.84 -8.03 -5.95
CA ASP A 91 4.75 -9.49 -5.94
C ASP A 91 3.38 -10.02 -5.49
N LYS A 92 2.56 -9.18 -4.84
CA LYS A 92 1.24 -9.57 -4.29
C LYS A 92 0.13 -8.60 -4.68
N ALA A 93 -1.01 -9.17 -5.09
CA ALA A 93 -2.30 -8.47 -5.11
C ALA A 93 -3.07 -8.72 -3.80
N ALA A 94 -4.26 -8.11 -3.63
CA ALA A 94 -5.07 -8.29 -2.42
C ALA A 94 -5.40 -9.77 -2.13
N LYS A 95 -5.70 -10.54 -3.18
CA LYS A 95 -5.97 -11.98 -3.10
C LYS A 95 -4.76 -12.84 -2.69
N ASP A 96 -3.55 -12.30 -2.83
CA ASP A 96 -2.30 -13.01 -2.54
C ASP A 96 -1.82 -12.75 -1.09
N LEU A 97 -2.51 -11.88 -0.35
CA LEU A 97 -2.19 -11.55 1.03
C LEU A 97 -2.57 -12.70 1.98
N SER A 98 -1.87 -12.77 3.11
CA SER A 98 -2.13 -13.73 4.18
C SER A 98 -3.62 -13.80 4.53
N ARG A 99 -4.16 -15.02 4.53
CA ARG A 99 -5.57 -15.24 4.88
C ARG A 99 -5.86 -14.79 6.31
N GLU A 100 -4.93 -15.00 7.23
CA GLU A 100 -5.06 -14.59 8.63
C GLU A 100 -5.20 -13.06 8.74
N LEU A 101 -4.30 -12.32 8.08
CA LEU A 101 -4.35 -10.86 8.01
C LEU A 101 -5.69 -10.36 7.45
N ILE A 102 -6.18 -10.96 6.35
CA ILE A 102 -7.46 -10.55 5.75
C ILE A 102 -8.64 -10.86 6.68
N GLN A 103 -8.61 -11.97 7.42
CA GLN A 103 -9.68 -12.30 8.37
C GLN A 103 -9.73 -11.32 9.55
N ASP A 104 -8.57 -10.92 10.08
CA ASP A 104 -8.49 -9.88 11.11
C ASP A 104 -9.09 -8.55 10.62
N LEU A 105 -8.67 -8.09 9.44
CA LEU A 105 -9.14 -6.83 8.87
C LEU A 105 -10.65 -6.87 8.61
N LYS A 106 -11.19 -8.00 8.15
CA LYS A 106 -12.65 -8.20 7.98
C LYS A 106 -13.42 -8.14 9.29
N ARG A 107 -12.80 -8.51 10.41
CA ARG A 107 -13.39 -8.41 11.76
C ARG A 107 -13.24 -7.01 12.36
N GLY A 108 -12.65 -6.07 11.62
CA GLY A 108 -12.42 -4.69 12.08
C GLY A 108 -11.22 -4.53 13.01
N VAL A 109 -10.32 -5.52 13.07
CA VAL A 109 -9.06 -5.39 13.81
C VAL A 109 -8.22 -4.30 13.15
N LYS A 110 -7.62 -3.43 13.97
CA LYS A 110 -6.79 -2.34 13.44
C LYS A 110 -5.54 -2.89 12.77
N GLY A 111 -5.22 -2.30 11.62
CA GLY A 111 -4.03 -2.63 10.85
C GLY A 111 -3.03 -1.47 10.80
N LEU A 112 -1.76 -1.83 10.61
CA LEU A 112 -0.66 -0.90 10.33
C LEU A 112 -0.01 -1.29 9.00
N ALA A 113 0.23 -0.30 8.13
CA ALA A 113 1.01 -0.46 6.92
C ALA A 113 2.30 0.36 7.01
N LEU A 114 3.44 -0.33 6.98
CA LEU A 114 4.77 0.28 6.98
C LEU A 114 5.37 0.20 5.58
N PHE A 115 5.89 1.31 5.08
CA PHE A 115 6.55 1.39 3.77
C PHE A 115 8.03 1.71 3.98
N ILE A 116 8.90 0.79 3.57
CA ILE A 116 10.35 0.89 3.72
C ILE A 116 10.96 0.87 2.32
N ALA A 117 11.76 1.86 1.97
CA ALA A 117 12.38 1.96 0.66
C ALA A 117 13.90 1.76 0.75
N LEU A 118 14.45 0.99 -0.18
CA LEU A 118 15.88 0.69 -0.28
C LEU A 118 16.32 0.88 -1.74
N LYS A 119 17.41 1.62 -1.94
CA LYS A 119 18.02 1.76 -3.26
C LYS A 119 18.88 0.53 -3.51
N THR A 120 18.61 -0.20 -4.59
CA THR A 120 19.48 -1.30 -5.00
C THR A 120 20.61 -0.76 -5.86
N SER A 121 21.83 -1.24 -5.60
CA SER A 121 23.05 -0.96 -6.36
C SER A 121 22.90 -1.26 -7.85
#